data_AF-A0A1U7Y1G0-F1
#
_entry.id   AF-A0A1U7Y1G0-F1
#
_cell.length_a   1.000
_cell.length_b   1.000
_cell.length_c   1.000
_cell.angle_alpha   90.00
_cell.angle_beta   90.00
_cell.angle_gamma   90.00
#
_symmetry.space_group_name_H-M   'P 1'
#
loop_
_entity.id
_entity.type
_entity.pdbx_description
1 polymer ?
#
loop_
_entity_poly.entity_id
_entity_poly.type
_entity_poly.pdbx_seq_one_letter_code
_entity_poly.pdbx_strand_id
1 'polypeptide(L)'
;MGEKVDFSVNKTKGPRTFRLSGQNYHQIGSLLPPEGSSPKFAQLYIYDTENEVENRIHAISRGEMNSQLHAEIVNDLRQMLDENNVLAKSFRMVAALIVGDFEQTRSDRDIIVESQSGQLQRINELNAAYLGLQYPLLFPYGEDGYREDIPLNDIDDSAGGRKCVSTREYLSYKIQERKDEVPSIVSARRLFQQFLVDGYTMMESSRLRFIRLHQKQLRAHFYNRLQDVVLHGDIEPSSQGQRVILSSSFTGGARYMLQNYQDAMAICKWAGYPDLFITFTCNPKWPKITRFMESRGLSPEDRPDILTRVFKIKLDRMIKDLRDNKVFGEVKAVIYTVEFQKRGLPHAHILLFLVNKYPTVGDIDGIISAELPDKKVDPYYYNAVINFMMHGPCGTARKSSPCMQNGRCTKHFPKKFVSSTTIDEDGYPIYRRRDDGRTANRVGIALDNRYVVPHNRFLLLKYGAHINVE
;
A
#
# COMPACT_ATOMS: atom_id res chain seq x y z
N MET A 1 11.43 10.23 9.71
CA MET A 1 10.31 10.11 10.66
C MET A 1 10.87 9.49 11.93
N GLY A 2 10.69 10.17 13.07
CA GLY A 2 10.94 9.62 14.40
C GLY A 2 9.73 8.77 14.77
N GLU A 3 9.90 7.45 14.74
CA GLU A 3 8.81 6.51 14.97
C GLU A 3 9.32 5.28 15.70
N LYS A 4 8.45 4.65 16.49
CA LYS A 4 8.71 3.30 17.00
C LYS A 4 8.43 2.30 15.89
N VAL A 5 9.46 2.04 15.09
CA VAL A 5 9.42 1.08 13.99
C VAL A 5 9.69 -0.33 14.52
N ASP A 6 8.67 -1.18 14.44
CA ASP A 6 8.80 -2.60 14.72
C ASP A 6 9.22 -3.34 13.43
N PHE A 7 10.48 -3.79 13.40
CA PHE A 7 11.04 -4.57 12.31
C PHE A 7 10.79 -6.08 12.46
N SER A 8 10.22 -6.54 13.57
CA SER A 8 9.96 -7.97 13.84
C SER A 8 8.96 -8.59 12.86
N VAL A 9 8.26 -7.77 12.07
CA VAL A 9 7.37 -8.23 11.00
C VAL A 9 8.11 -8.83 9.80
N ASN A 10 9.42 -8.59 9.65
CA ASN A 10 10.23 -9.08 8.52
C ASN A 10 10.76 -10.52 8.71
N LYS A 11 9.96 -11.42 9.28
CA LYS A 11 10.38 -12.82 9.54
C LYS A 11 10.38 -13.73 8.30
N THR A 12 9.87 -13.25 7.17
CA THR A 12 9.68 -14.04 5.94
C THR A 12 10.29 -13.36 4.73
N LYS A 13 10.76 -14.14 3.74
CA LYS A 13 11.20 -13.62 2.43
C LYS A 13 10.06 -12.83 1.76
N GLY A 14 10.29 -11.56 1.45
CA GLY A 14 9.33 -10.63 0.83
C GLY A 14 9.86 -9.18 0.86
N PRO A 15 9.14 -8.20 0.28
CA PRO A 15 9.42 -6.78 0.46
C PRO A 15 9.50 -6.45 1.93
N ARG A 16 10.44 -5.57 2.27
CA ARG A 16 10.61 -5.08 3.63
C ARG A 16 9.31 -4.39 4.06
N THR A 17 8.65 -4.95 5.05
CA THR A 17 7.50 -4.33 5.70
C THR A 17 7.95 -3.77 7.04
N PHE A 18 7.24 -2.79 7.55
CA PHE A 18 7.49 -2.28 8.88
C PHE A 18 6.15 -1.96 9.52
N ARG A 19 6.07 -2.17 10.83
CA ARG A 19 4.91 -1.76 11.61
C ARG A 19 5.29 -0.49 12.34
N LEU A 20 4.48 0.55 12.13
CA LEU A 20 4.56 1.78 12.89
C LEU A 20 3.63 1.66 14.09
N SER A 21 4.12 2.07 15.27
CA SER A 21 3.36 2.05 16.51
C SER A 21 3.64 3.30 17.32
N GLY A 22 2.66 3.76 18.08
CA GLY A 22 2.76 5.01 18.83
C GLY A 22 2.60 6.24 17.94
N GLN A 23 3.10 7.38 18.42
CA GLN A 23 3.05 8.63 17.67
C GLN A 23 4.20 8.70 16.67
N ASN A 24 3.89 9.23 15.49
CA ASN A 24 4.89 9.66 14.52
C ASN A 24 5.27 11.10 14.87
N TYR A 25 6.56 11.41 14.98
CA TYR A 25 7.06 12.75 15.26
C TYR A 25 8.34 13.01 14.46
N HIS A 26 8.74 14.27 14.35
CA HIS A 26 10.03 14.60 13.75
C HIS A 26 11.11 14.59 14.82
N GLN A 27 11.98 13.60 14.78
CA GLN A 27 13.17 13.58 15.63
C GLN A 27 14.27 14.37 14.90
N ILE A 28 14.46 15.62 15.31
CA ILE A 28 15.62 16.41 14.91
C ILE A 28 16.73 16.09 15.91
N GLY A 29 17.83 15.51 15.42
CA GLY A 29 19.01 15.23 16.25
C GLY A 29 19.73 16.52 16.66
N SER A 30 20.81 16.39 17.45
CA SER A 30 21.70 17.50 17.77
C SER A 30 22.08 18.31 16.52
N LEU A 31 22.16 19.64 16.63
CA LEU A 31 22.60 20.53 15.53
C LEU A 31 24.09 20.38 15.22
N LEU A 32 24.87 19.85 16.17
CA LEU A 32 26.26 19.50 15.98
C LEU A 32 26.42 17.97 15.88
N PRO A 33 27.26 17.48 14.96
CA PRO A 33 27.62 16.07 14.96
C PRO A 33 28.32 15.70 16.28
N PRO A 34 28.07 14.49 16.83
CA PRO A 34 28.86 13.96 17.92
C PRO A 34 30.36 13.91 17.55
N GLU A 35 31.25 14.02 18.54
CA GLU A 35 32.70 13.95 18.29
C GLU A 35 33.07 12.72 17.45
N GLY A 36 33.88 12.94 16.40
CA GLY A 36 34.31 11.92 15.46
C GLY A 36 33.25 11.44 14.45
N SER A 37 32.03 12.00 14.46
CA SER A 37 30.97 11.66 13.51
C SER A 37 30.84 12.69 12.38
N SER A 38 30.49 12.22 11.18
CA SER A 38 30.17 13.11 10.05
C SER A 38 28.80 13.78 10.24
N PRO A 39 28.60 15.04 9.79
CA PRO A 39 27.31 15.73 9.86
C PRO A 39 26.22 15.02 9.03
N LYS A 40 24.98 15.02 9.52
CA LYS A 40 23.80 14.41 8.88
C LYS A 40 22.52 15.21 9.11
N PHE A 41 21.54 15.05 8.22
CA PHE A 41 20.20 15.65 8.32
C PHE A 41 20.25 17.18 8.45
N ALA A 42 19.64 17.76 9.51
CA ALA A 42 19.62 19.19 9.76
C ALA A 42 21.02 19.79 10.00
N GLN A 43 21.98 18.99 10.47
CA GLN A 43 23.38 19.43 10.70
C GLN A 43 24.02 19.92 9.39
N LEU A 44 23.61 19.37 8.24
CA LEU A 44 24.15 19.75 6.93
C LEU A 44 23.81 21.18 6.51
N TYR A 45 22.94 21.89 7.23
CA TYR A 45 22.60 23.29 6.93
C TYR A 45 23.38 24.29 7.79
N ILE A 46 24.04 23.84 8.86
CA ILE A 46 24.62 24.71 9.91
C ILE A 46 26.08 24.35 10.19
N TYR A 47 26.44 23.07 10.12
CA TYR A 47 27.80 22.59 10.34
C TYR A 47 28.63 22.64 9.05
N ASP A 48 29.79 23.30 9.12
CA ASP A 48 30.78 23.37 8.03
C ASP A 48 30.13 23.70 6.67
N THR A 49 29.59 24.92 6.59
CA THR A 49 28.88 25.43 5.42
C THR A 49 29.79 25.63 4.20
N GLU A 50 31.11 25.70 4.40
CA GLU A 50 32.11 25.75 3.33
C GLU A 50 32.17 24.43 2.55
N ASN A 51 32.11 23.29 3.25
CA ASN A 51 32.16 21.96 2.64
C ASN A 51 30.77 21.28 2.55
N GLU A 52 29.69 22.06 2.51
CA GLU A 52 28.31 21.57 2.55
C GLU A 52 27.98 20.53 1.46
N VAL A 53 28.51 20.73 0.24
CA VAL A 53 28.29 19.81 -0.89
C VAL A 53 28.94 18.45 -0.62
N GLU A 54 30.19 18.45 -0.16
CA GLU A 54 30.92 17.21 0.17
C GLU A 54 30.28 16.50 1.36
N ASN A 55 29.91 17.25 2.40
CA ASN A 55 29.22 16.75 3.57
C ASN A 55 27.88 16.07 3.20
N ARG A 56 27.11 16.66 2.27
CA ARG A 56 25.85 16.08 1.75
C ARG A 56 26.09 14.79 0.96
N ILE A 57 27.10 14.77 0.09
CA ILE A 57 27.47 13.57 -0.68
C ILE A 57 27.88 12.45 0.26
N HIS A 58 28.78 12.75 1.20
CA HIS A 58 29.30 11.79 2.19
C HIS A 58 28.21 11.22 3.09
N ALA A 59 27.25 12.04 3.54
CA ALA A 59 26.13 11.61 4.38
C ALA A 59 25.23 10.59 3.68
N ILE A 60 25.08 10.68 2.35
CA ILE A 60 24.24 9.78 1.54
C ILE A 60 25.00 8.52 1.12
N SER A 61 26.28 8.66 0.74
CA SER A 61 27.12 7.56 0.30
C SER A 61 27.61 6.66 1.44
N ARG A 62 27.33 7.02 2.70
CA ARG A 62 27.76 6.28 3.91
C ARG A 62 29.28 6.07 3.95
N GLY A 63 30.05 6.97 3.36
CA GLY A 63 31.51 6.88 3.29
C GLY A 63 32.07 5.99 2.17
N GLU A 64 31.23 5.47 1.27
CA GLU A 64 31.73 4.79 0.06
C GLU A 64 32.20 5.82 -0.98
N MET A 65 33.47 5.78 -1.38
CA MET A 65 34.09 6.71 -2.34
C MET A 65 33.50 6.63 -3.77
N ASN A 66 32.62 5.67 -4.05
CA ASN A 66 32.14 5.37 -5.41
C ASN A 66 30.68 5.79 -5.63
N SER A 67 30.29 6.94 -5.08
CA SER A 67 28.95 7.49 -5.34
C SER A 67 28.90 8.12 -6.73
N GLN A 68 28.04 7.61 -7.62
CA GLN A 68 27.66 8.24 -8.91
C GLN A 68 26.92 9.58 -8.74
N LEU A 69 27.13 10.29 -7.63
CA LEU A 69 26.49 11.57 -7.34
C LEU A 69 27.34 12.68 -7.94
N HIS A 70 26.75 13.46 -8.85
CA HIS A 70 27.40 14.62 -9.45
C HIS A 70 27.35 15.80 -8.47
N ALA A 71 28.51 16.25 -8.01
CA ALA A 71 28.63 17.37 -7.09
C ALA A 71 28.01 18.67 -7.63
N GLU A 72 28.11 18.87 -8.96
CA GLU A 72 27.48 19.98 -9.67
C GLU A 72 25.96 20.03 -9.43
N ILE A 73 25.26 18.89 -9.58
CA ILE A 73 23.81 18.81 -9.36
C ILE A 73 23.45 19.14 -7.90
N VAL A 74 24.25 18.66 -6.94
CA VAL A 74 24.02 18.95 -5.52
C VAL A 74 24.19 20.44 -5.23
N ASN A 75 25.20 21.07 -5.83
CA ASN A 75 25.42 22.51 -5.70
C ASN A 75 24.29 23.32 -6.35
N ASP A 76 23.84 22.95 -7.55
CA ASP A 76 22.73 23.62 -8.24
C ASP A 76 21.43 23.54 -7.43
N LEU A 77 21.12 22.36 -6.87
CA LEU A 77 19.94 22.18 -6.01
C LEU A 77 20.04 23.01 -4.72
N ARG A 78 21.23 23.07 -4.12
CA ARG A 78 21.47 23.91 -2.94
C ARG A 78 21.23 25.38 -3.28
N GLN A 79 21.87 25.89 -4.32
CA GLN A 79 21.75 27.28 -4.74
C GLN A 79 20.30 27.63 -5.08
N MET A 80 19.60 26.76 -5.81
CA MET A 80 18.19 26.94 -6.12
C MET A 80 17.33 27.07 -4.85
N LEU A 81 17.54 26.21 -3.85
CA LEU A 81 16.81 26.30 -2.58
C LEU A 81 17.16 27.58 -1.81
N ASP A 82 18.43 27.97 -1.78
CA ASP A 82 18.87 29.17 -1.07
C ASP A 82 18.32 30.46 -1.70
N GLU A 83 18.21 30.48 -3.03
CA GLU A 83 17.70 31.64 -3.77
C GLU A 83 16.18 31.72 -3.74
N ASN A 84 15.48 30.59 -3.84
CA ASN A 84 14.04 30.57 -4.13
C ASN A 84 13.18 30.14 -2.94
N ASN A 85 13.71 29.33 -2.01
CA ASN A 85 12.91 28.77 -0.93
C ASN A 85 12.91 29.67 0.31
N VAL A 86 11.78 30.31 0.58
CA VAL A 86 11.63 31.22 1.74
C VAL A 86 11.81 30.51 3.08
N LEU A 87 11.47 29.22 3.15
CA LEU A 87 11.59 28.41 4.36
C LEU A 87 13.06 28.00 4.58
N ALA A 88 13.80 27.68 3.52
CA ALA A 88 15.24 27.38 3.62
C ALA A 88 16.03 28.59 4.11
N LYS A 89 15.73 29.78 3.59
CA LYS A 89 16.30 31.06 4.08
C LYS A 89 16.02 31.26 5.57
N SER A 90 14.78 31.01 5.98
CA SER A 90 14.37 31.12 7.39
C SER A 90 15.09 30.10 8.28
N PHE A 91 15.25 28.86 7.79
CA PHE A 91 15.92 27.79 8.53
C PHE A 91 17.42 28.04 8.72
N ARG A 92 18.10 28.61 7.72
CA ARG A 92 19.52 29.02 7.85
C ARG A 92 19.75 30.10 8.91
N MET A 93 18.72 30.86 9.29
CA MET A 93 18.80 31.87 10.34
C MET A 93 18.59 31.30 11.76
N VAL A 94 18.23 30.02 11.89
CA VAL A 94 17.95 29.36 13.17
C VAL A 94 19.26 29.13 13.93
N ALA A 95 19.40 29.77 15.09
CA ALA A 95 20.63 29.77 15.89
C ALA A 95 20.69 28.66 16.96
N ALA A 96 19.55 28.09 17.36
CA ALA A 96 19.46 27.03 18.36
C ALA A 96 18.20 26.17 18.19
N LEU A 97 18.28 24.90 18.59
CA LEU A 97 17.15 23.97 18.66
C LEU A 97 17.14 23.32 20.03
N ILE A 98 16.07 23.54 20.80
CA ILE A 98 15.93 22.98 22.15
C ILE A 98 15.57 21.49 22.04
N VAL A 99 16.54 20.63 22.34
CA VAL A 99 16.31 19.20 22.54
C VAL A 99 16.02 18.98 24.03
N GLY A 100 14.77 18.66 24.34
CA GLY A 100 14.35 18.28 25.69
C GLY A 100 13.58 16.96 25.68
N ASP A 101 13.69 16.20 26.78
CA ASP A 101 12.88 15.02 27.05
C ASP A 101 11.42 15.45 27.23
N PHE A 102 10.70 15.57 26.12
CA PHE A 102 9.26 15.83 26.17
C PHE A 102 8.56 14.58 26.71
N GLU A 103 7.93 14.72 27.87
CA GLU A 103 7.08 13.69 28.46
C GLU A 103 6.13 13.10 27.39
N GLN A 104 5.93 11.77 27.46
CA GLN A 104 5.06 10.96 26.58
C GLN A 104 3.57 11.38 26.56
N THR A 105 3.22 12.53 27.12
CA THR A 105 1.87 13.04 27.34
C THR A 105 1.36 13.97 26.24
N ARG A 106 2.22 14.47 25.33
CA ARG A 106 1.80 15.40 24.25
C ARG A 106 1.52 14.65 22.95
N SER A 107 0.44 15.03 22.25
CA SER A 107 -0.20 14.24 21.19
C SER A 107 -0.06 14.78 19.76
N ASP A 108 0.75 15.81 19.55
CA ASP A 108 0.76 16.54 18.27
C ASP A 108 2.15 16.46 17.61
N ARG A 109 2.19 16.45 16.27
CA ARG A 109 3.44 16.48 15.49
C ARG A 109 3.89 17.89 15.33
N ASP A 110 5.00 18.26 15.97
CA ASP A 110 5.50 19.62 15.94
C ASP A 110 6.93 19.73 15.42
N ILE A 111 7.20 20.82 14.71
CA ILE A 111 8.51 21.41 14.52
C ILE A 111 8.55 22.64 15.44
N ILE A 112 9.51 22.72 16.35
CA ILE A 112 9.71 23.90 17.21
C ILE A 112 10.90 24.67 16.66
N VAL A 113 10.69 25.95 16.36
CA VAL A 113 11.73 26.85 15.85
C VAL A 113 11.92 27.99 16.84
N GLU A 114 13.16 28.26 17.21
CA GLU A 114 13.52 29.44 18.01
C GLU A 114 14.09 30.52 17.09
N SER A 115 13.47 31.70 17.10
CA SER A 115 13.98 32.85 16.36
C SER A 115 15.10 33.55 17.14
N GLN A 116 15.91 34.38 16.46
CA GLN A 116 17.00 35.16 17.09
C GLN A 116 16.51 36.13 18.17
N SER A 117 15.21 36.37 18.29
CA SER A 117 14.59 37.18 19.36
C SER A 117 14.29 36.38 20.65
N GLY A 118 14.59 35.06 20.67
CA GLY A 118 14.31 34.17 21.80
C GLY A 118 12.85 33.69 21.89
N GLN A 119 12.02 33.95 20.87
CA GLN A 119 10.65 33.46 20.82
C GLN A 119 10.58 32.06 20.17
N LEU A 120 9.95 31.11 20.89
CA LEU A 120 9.66 29.76 20.42
C LEU A 120 8.37 29.74 19.61
N GLN A 121 8.45 29.23 18.38
CA GLN A 121 7.29 29.02 17.50
C GLN A 121 7.07 27.53 17.25
N ARG A 122 5.84 27.06 17.48
CA ARG A 122 5.40 25.68 17.24
C ARG A 122 4.72 25.58 15.88
N ILE A 123 5.26 24.76 14.99
CA ILE A 123 4.73 24.45 13.66
C ILE A 123 4.20 23.02 13.72
N ASN A 124 2.88 22.86 13.87
CA ASN A 124 2.25 21.54 13.89
C ASN A 124 1.96 21.02 12.47
N GLU A 125 1.44 19.79 12.34
CA GLU A 125 1.07 19.20 11.02
C GLU A 125 -0.04 19.96 10.25
N LEU A 126 -0.70 20.92 10.89
CA LEU A 126 -1.72 21.78 10.29
C LEU A 126 -1.17 23.16 9.89
N ASN A 127 0.11 23.42 10.19
CA ASN A 127 0.79 24.63 9.79
C ASN A 127 1.18 24.54 8.31
N ALA A 128 0.91 25.61 7.55
CA ALA A 128 1.22 25.69 6.13
C ALA A 128 2.71 25.42 5.83
N ALA A 129 3.64 25.79 6.71
CA ALA A 129 5.06 25.55 6.49
C ALA A 129 5.49 24.07 6.65
N TYR A 130 4.65 23.21 7.24
CA TYR A 130 5.03 21.84 7.63
C TYR A 130 5.55 21.00 6.46
N LEU A 131 4.77 20.90 5.37
CA LEU A 131 5.15 20.09 4.20
C LEU A 131 6.34 20.70 3.44
N GLY A 132 6.40 22.02 3.34
CA GLY A 132 7.51 22.73 2.68
C GLY A 132 8.84 22.55 3.42
N LEU A 133 8.82 22.59 4.76
CA LEU A 133 9.99 22.31 5.60
C LEU A 133 10.42 20.83 5.52
N GLN A 134 9.45 19.91 5.46
CA GLN A 134 9.74 18.47 5.43
C GLN A 134 10.22 17.99 4.06
N TYR A 135 9.72 18.59 2.98
CA TYR A 135 10.03 18.21 1.60
C TYR A 135 10.49 19.41 0.75
N PRO A 136 11.60 20.10 1.06
CA PRO A 136 12.02 21.30 0.33
C PRO A 136 12.21 21.09 -1.18
N LEU A 137 12.62 19.88 -1.60
CA LEU A 137 12.76 19.53 -3.02
C LEU A 137 11.43 19.30 -3.73
N LEU A 138 10.36 19.00 -3.00
CA LEU A 138 9.00 18.89 -3.54
C LEU A 138 8.26 20.23 -3.52
N PHE A 139 8.74 21.17 -2.70
CA PHE A 139 8.20 22.51 -2.49
C PHE A 139 9.33 23.55 -2.66
N PRO A 140 9.85 23.72 -3.89
CA PRO A 140 11.08 24.48 -4.15
C PRO A 140 10.97 25.96 -3.78
N TYR A 141 9.77 26.53 -3.77
CA TYR A 141 9.54 27.93 -3.39
C TYR A 141 9.14 28.07 -1.91
N GLY A 142 9.03 26.97 -1.16
CA GLY A 142 8.48 26.96 0.20
C GLY A 142 6.98 27.20 0.21
N GLU A 143 6.25 26.67 -0.78
CA GLU A 143 4.82 26.89 -0.95
C GLU A 143 4.02 26.32 0.23
N ASP A 144 2.88 26.96 0.49
CA ASP A 144 1.97 26.55 1.57
C ASP A 144 1.49 25.10 1.43
N GLY A 145 1.74 24.35 2.50
CA GLY A 145 1.20 23.04 2.81
C GLY A 145 -0.30 23.06 3.10
N TYR A 146 -0.81 21.95 3.65
CA TYR A 146 -2.19 21.88 4.10
C TYR A 146 -2.43 22.74 5.35
N ARG A 147 -3.56 23.44 5.38
CA ARG A 147 -4.12 24.12 6.56
C ARG A 147 -5.64 23.96 6.58
N GLU A 148 -6.26 24.05 7.75
CA GLU A 148 -7.69 23.72 7.92
C GLU A 148 -8.66 24.76 7.35
N ASP A 149 -8.18 25.98 7.08
CA ASP A 149 -8.97 27.12 6.63
C ASP A 149 -8.91 27.34 5.10
N ILE A 150 -8.37 26.38 4.33
CA ILE A 150 -8.38 26.47 2.86
C ILE A 150 -9.85 26.42 2.38
N PRO A 151 -10.39 27.50 1.76
CA PRO A 151 -11.79 27.53 1.35
C PRO A 151 -12.03 26.60 0.15
N LEU A 152 -13.23 26.04 0.07
CA LEU A 152 -13.71 25.40 -1.16
C LEU A 152 -14.09 26.47 -2.19
N ASN A 153 -13.84 26.20 -3.48
CA ASN A 153 -14.18 27.14 -4.56
C ASN A 153 -15.70 27.36 -4.69
N ASP A 154 -16.50 26.31 -4.47
CA ASP A 154 -17.96 26.37 -4.58
C ASP A 154 -18.58 26.26 -3.18
N ILE A 155 -18.82 27.41 -2.54
CA ILE A 155 -19.58 27.46 -1.29
C ILE A 155 -21.06 27.52 -1.67
N ASP A 156 -21.72 26.36 -1.73
CA ASP A 156 -23.18 26.34 -1.75
C ASP A 156 -23.66 26.68 -0.33
N ASP A 157 -23.85 27.98 -0.06
CA ASP A 157 -24.32 28.48 1.24
C ASP A 157 -25.72 27.96 1.61
N SER A 158 -26.45 27.38 0.65
CA SER A 158 -27.78 26.82 0.89
C SER A 158 -27.76 25.44 1.59
N ALA A 159 -26.62 24.72 1.57
CA ALA A 159 -26.57 23.31 1.99
C ALA A 159 -26.02 23.05 3.41
N GLY A 160 -25.61 24.08 4.17
CA GLY A 160 -25.00 23.88 5.50
C GLY A 160 -23.76 22.96 5.47
N GLY A 161 -23.14 22.82 4.30
CA GLY A 161 -22.05 21.89 4.05
C GLY A 161 -20.71 22.36 4.61
N ARG A 162 -19.73 21.46 4.55
CA ARG A 162 -18.33 21.78 4.87
C ARG A 162 -17.83 22.90 3.96
N LYS A 163 -17.16 23.91 4.54
CA LYS A 163 -16.68 25.11 3.83
C LYS A 163 -15.20 25.08 3.45
N CYS A 164 -14.42 24.20 4.07
CA CYS A 164 -12.98 24.13 3.87
C CYS A 164 -12.55 22.78 3.27
N VAL A 165 -11.47 22.79 2.49
CA VAL A 165 -10.82 21.62 1.90
C VAL A 165 -10.33 20.67 3.01
N SER A 166 -10.55 19.38 2.83
CA SER A 166 -10.06 18.36 3.76
C SER A 166 -8.63 17.96 3.43
N THR A 167 -7.86 17.46 4.40
CA THR A 167 -6.51 16.94 4.19
C THR A 167 -6.46 15.92 3.05
N ARG A 168 -7.48 15.06 2.96
CA ARG A 168 -7.60 14.05 1.90
C ARG A 168 -7.73 14.68 0.51
N GLU A 169 -8.52 15.73 0.36
CA GLU A 169 -8.68 16.42 -0.92
C GLU A 169 -7.44 17.18 -1.31
N TYR A 170 -6.80 17.89 -0.35
CA TYR A 170 -5.53 18.57 -0.59
C TYR A 170 -4.46 17.59 -1.08
N LEU A 171 -4.26 16.47 -0.37
CA LEU A 171 -3.29 15.46 -0.77
C LEU A 171 -3.66 14.81 -2.10
N SER A 172 -4.94 14.49 -2.32
CA SER A 172 -5.44 13.95 -3.59
C SER A 172 -5.21 14.91 -4.76
N TYR A 173 -5.27 16.21 -4.51
CA TYR A 173 -4.93 17.26 -5.46
C TYR A 173 -3.42 17.27 -5.73
N LYS A 174 -2.57 17.22 -4.70
CA LYS A 174 -1.09 17.28 -4.87
C LYS A 174 -0.49 16.06 -5.58
N ILE A 175 -1.11 14.89 -5.49
CA ILE A 175 -0.62 13.66 -6.14
C ILE A 175 -1.18 13.44 -7.57
N GLN A 176 -1.88 14.44 -8.12
CA GLN A 176 -2.35 14.41 -9.49
C GLN A 176 -1.41 15.14 -10.43
N GLU A 177 -1.18 14.55 -11.60
CA GLU A 177 -0.45 15.18 -12.69
C GLU A 177 -1.40 16.01 -13.54
N ARG A 178 -1.04 17.27 -13.81
CA ARG A 178 -1.79 18.20 -14.65
C ARG A 178 -0.92 18.62 -15.84
N LYS A 179 -1.55 19.02 -16.95
CA LYS A 179 -0.86 19.35 -18.20
C LYS A 179 0.02 20.59 -18.08
N ASP A 180 -0.41 21.56 -17.29
CA ASP A 180 0.21 22.88 -17.18
C ASP A 180 1.12 23.01 -15.95
N GLU A 181 1.42 21.89 -15.28
CA GLU A 181 2.26 21.84 -14.07
C GLU A 181 3.39 20.83 -14.25
N VAL A 182 4.57 21.17 -13.73
CA VAL A 182 5.69 20.22 -13.64
C VAL A 182 5.33 19.16 -12.58
N PRO A 183 5.35 17.86 -12.91
CA PRO A 183 4.92 16.80 -11.99
C PRO A 183 5.99 16.45 -10.94
N SER A 184 6.54 17.45 -10.24
CA SER A 184 7.68 17.30 -9.33
C SER A 184 7.41 16.27 -8.22
N ILE A 185 6.25 16.38 -7.57
CA ILE A 185 5.85 15.48 -6.47
C ILE A 185 5.80 14.02 -6.95
N VAL A 186 5.07 13.76 -8.04
CA VAL A 186 4.83 12.38 -8.50
C VAL A 186 6.00 11.76 -9.26
N SER A 187 7.01 12.56 -9.63
CA SER A 187 8.22 12.10 -10.33
C SER A 187 9.37 11.78 -9.38
N ALA A 188 9.22 12.07 -8.08
CA ALA A 188 10.30 11.98 -7.10
C ALA A 188 10.59 10.56 -6.54
N ARG A 189 10.09 9.50 -7.21
CA ARG A 189 10.35 8.08 -6.91
C ARG A 189 10.20 7.73 -5.42
N ARG A 190 11.28 7.38 -4.72
CA ARG A 190 11.26 7.06 -3.28
C ARG A 190 10.77 8.22 -2.40
N LEU A 191 11.11 9.45 -2.76
CA LEU A 191 10.65 10.64 -2.01
C LEU A 191 9.14 10.82 -2.16
N PHE A 192 8.58 10.51 -3.34
CA PHE A 192 7.12 10.45 -3.54
C PHE A 192 6.47 9.38 -2.65
N GLN A 193 7.05 8.18 -2.57
CA GLN A 193 6.53 7.13 -1.69
C GLN A 193 6.54 7.56 -0.21
N GLN A 194 7.60 8.25 0.23
CA GLN A 194 7.66 8.82 1.57
C GLN A 194 6.58 9.87 1.80
N PHE A 195 6.39 10.78 0.84
CA PHE A 195 5.33 11.79 0.86
C PHE A 195 3.93 11.16 0.96
N LEU A 196 3.68 10.06 0.25
CA LEU A 196 2.41 9.32 0.34
C LEU A 196 2.17 8.72 1.74
N VAL A 197 3.20 8.12 2.34
CA VAL A 197 3.10 7.54 3.69
C VAL A 197 2.83 8.65 4.70
N ASP A 198 3.59 9.74 4.64
CA ASP A 198 3.41 10.88 5.53
C ASP A 198 2.00 11.49 5.40
N GLY A 199 1.56 11.78 4.18
CA GLY A 199 0.22 12.26 3.91
C GLY A 199 -0.89 11.33 4.42
N TYR A 200 -0.71 10.01 4.31
CA TYR A 200 -1.63 9.04 4.89
C TYR A 200 -1.67 9.14 6.43
N THR A 201 -0.51 9.23 7.09
CA THR A 201 -0.47 9.42 8.55
C THR A 201 -1.01 10.78 9.02
N MET A 202 -0.85 11.84 8.22
CA MET A 202 -1.50 13.15 8.43
C MET A 202 -3.02 13.00 8.47
N MET A 203 -3.58 12.32 7.47
CA MET A 203 -5.01 12.06 7.39
C MET A 203 -5.51 11.18 8.55
N GLU A 204 -4.82 10.08 8.86
CA GLU A 204 -5.24 9.19 9.95
C GLU A 204 -5.15 9.84 11.33
N SER A 205 -4.09 10.63 11.60
CA SER A 205 -3.98 11.41 12.85
C SER A 205 -5.16 12.37 12.99
N SER A 206 -5.48 13.13 11.94
CA SER A 206 -6.60 14.07 11.93
C SER A 206 -7.93 13.36 12.22
N ARG A 207 -8.18 12.20 11.56
CA ARG A 207 -9.38 11.38 11.81
C ARG A 207 -9.46 10.88 13.25
N LEU A 208 -8.35 10.36 13.79
CA LEU A 208 -8.30 9.87 15.17
C LEU A 208 -8.48 11.00 16.19
N ARG A 209 -7.87 12.16 15.95
CA ARG A 209 -8.06 13.37 16.76
C ARG A 209 -9.50 13.83 16.75
N PHE A 210 -10.15 13.85 15.58
CA PHE A 210 -11.58 14.17 15.48
C PHE A 210 -12.41 13.21 16.33
N ILE A 211 -12.20 11.89 16.20
CA ILE A 211 -12.94 10.89 16.97
C ILE A 211 -12.71 11.05 18.47
N ARG A 212 -11.47 11.31 18.89
CA ARG A 212 -11.10 11.56 20.28
C ARG A 212 -11.83 12.76 20.86
N LEU A 213 -11.91 13.87 20.13
CA LEU A 213 -12.53 15.11 20.59
C LEU A 213 -14.07 15.08 20.54
N HIS A 214 -14.66 14.25 19.68
CA HIS A 214 -16.11 14.24 19.41
C HIS A 214 -16.84 12.99 19.93
N GLN A 215 -16.26 12.26 20.90
CA GLN A 215 -16.85 11.01 21.47
C GLN A 215 -18.32 11.14 21.90
N LYS A 216 -18.70 12.28 22.49
CA LYS A 216 -20.10 12.55 22.92
C LYS A 216 -21.05 12.64 21.73
N GLN A 217 -20.65 13.34 20.68
CA GLN A 217 -21.45 13.52 19.45
C GLN A 217 -21.57 12.20 18.67
N LEU A 218 -20.51 11.40 18.68
CA LEU A 218 -20.47 10.06 18.08
C LEU A 218 -21.25 9.00 18.89
N ARG A 219 -21.93 9.41 19.97
CA ARG A 219 -22.71 8.54 20.87
C ARG A 219 -21.91 7.34 21.36
N ALA A 220 -20.60 7.53 21.59
CA ALA A 220 -19.68 6.45 21.93
C ALA A 220 -20.12 5.63 23.15
N HIS A 221 -20.83 6.27 24.09
CA HIS A 221 -21.41 5.63 25.28
C HIS A 221 -22.40 4.50 24.99
N PHE A 222 -23.04 4.45 23.81
CA PHE A 222 -23.95 3.35 23.45
C PHE A 222 -23.21 2.06 23.07
N TYR A 223 -21.94 2.14 22.66
CA TYR A 223 -21.14 0.96 22.33
C TYR A 223 -20.70 0.15 23.57
N ASN A 224 -20.81 0.75 24.77
CA ASN A 224 -20.38 0.16 26.05
C ASN A 224 -21.22 -1.04 26.52
N ARG A 225 -22.42 -1.30 25.98
CA ARG A 225 -23.38 -2.19 26.67
C ARG A 225 -23.46 -3.64 26.19
N LEU A 226 -22.86 -4.02 25.06
CA LEU A 226 -22.96 -5.39 24.55
C LEU A 226 -21.64 -6.01 24.07
N GLN A 227 -20.69 -5.20 23.58
CA GLN A 227 -19.48 -5.72 22.93
C GLN A 227 -18.24 -5.74 23.84
N ASP A 228 -18.17 -4.85 24.83
CA ASP A 228 -17.03 -4.75 25.76
C ASP A 228 -16.97 -5.94 26.74
N VAL A 229 -18.13 -6.47 27.15
CA VAL A 229 -18.24 -7.66 28.02
C VAL A 229 -17.68 -8.92 27.34
N VAL A 230 -17.76 -8.98 26.01
CA VAL A 230 -17.29 -10.15 25.23
C VAL A 230 -15.78 -10.09 24.97
N LEU A 231 -15.19 -8.89 24.93
CA LEU A 231 -13.80 -8.72 24.49
C LEU A 231 -12.80 -8.63 25.65
N HIS A 232 -13.18 -8.13 26.83
CA HIS A 232 -12.21 -7.83 27.89
C HIS A 232 -12.78 -8.25 29.26
N GLY A 233 -12.38 -9.42 29.73
CA GLY A 233 -12.57 -9.85 31.12
C GLY A 233 -11.68 -9.11 32.12
N ASP A 234 -11.43 -7.81 31.91
CA ASP A 234 -10.49 -7.02 32.72
C ASP A 234 -11.26 -6.04 33.62
N ILE A 235 -11.09 -6.21 34.93
CA ILE A 235 -11.75 -5.48 36.03
C ILE A 235 -10.72 -4.63 36.79
N GLU A 236 -9.78 -3.96 36.10
CA GLU A 236 -8.80 -3.08 36.78
C GLU A 236 -8.97 -1.59 36.41
N PRO A 237 -9.43 -0.74 37.37
CA PRO A 237 -9.64 0.70 37.19
C PRO A 237 -8.38 1.57 37.17
N SER A 238 -7.18 0.98 37.28
CA SER A 238 -5.90 1.68 37.54
C SER A 238 -5.18 2.19 36.27
N SER A 239 -5.64 1.83 35.07
CA SER A 239 -5.03 2.26 33.79
C SER A 239 -5.71 3.51 33.20
N GLN A 240 -5.79 4.60 33.99
CA GLN A 240 -6.48 5.84 33.63
C GLN A 240 -5.82 6.61 32.47
N GLY A 241 -6.21 6.23 31.25
CA GLY A 241 -6.33 7.13 30.11
C GLY A 241 -7.80 7.34 29.75
N GLN A 242 -8.16 8.49 29.17
CA GLN A 242 -9.52 8.70 28.66
C GLN A 242 -9.81 7.67 27.54
N ARG A 243 -10.77 6.77 27.78
CA ARG A 243 -11.11 5.70 26.84
C ARG A 243 -11.76 6.29 25.57
N VAL A 244 -11.08 6.18 24.44
CA VAL A 244 -11.59 6.59 23.12
C VAL A 244 -12.11 5.36 22.38
N ILE A 245 -13.38 5.39 21.99
CA ILE A 245 -14.02 4.30 21.27
C ILE A 245 -14.01 4.60 19.78
N LEU A 246 -13.36 3.73 19.01
CA LEU A 246 -13.46 3.74 17.55
C LEU A 246 -14.70 2.94 17.13
N SER A 247 -15.60 3.59 16.40
CA SER A 247 -16.78 2.97 15.80
C SER A 247 -16.39 2.01 14.67
N SER A 248 -17.33 1.16 14.24
CA SER A 248 -17.14 0.30 13.08
C SER A 248 -17.05 1.05 11.76
N SER A 249 -17.41 2.33 11.71
CA SER A 249 -17.16 3.21 10.55
C SER A 249 -15.69 3.62 10.38
N PHE A 250 -14.85 3.39 11.39
CA PHE A 250 -13.41 3.64 11.28
C PHE A 250 -12.72 2.49 10.53
N THR A 251 -12.53 2.66 9.22
CA THR A 251 -11.85 1.69 8.34
C THR A 251 -10.52 1.22 8.91
N GLY A 252 -10.31 -0.09 8.97
CA GLY A 252 -9.10 -0.72 9.52
C GLY A 252 -9.10 -0.92 11.04
N GLY A 253 -10.05 -0.33 11.77
CA GLY A 253 -10.21 -0.55 13.21
C GLY A 253 -10.75 -1.94 13.56
N ALA A 254 -10.57 -2.37 14.82
CA ALA A 254 -11.02 -3.68 15.29
C ALA A 254 -12.54 -3.91 15.09
N ARG A 255 -13.37 -2.91 15.42
CA ARG A 255 -14.83 -2.99 15.22
C ARG A 255 -15.23 -3.00 13.74
N TYR A 256 -14.50 -2.30 12.88
CA TYR A 256 -14.71 -2.36 11.43
C TYR A 256 -14.43 -3.77 10.89
N MET A 257 -13.30 -4.37 11.31
CA MET A 257 -12.94 -5.73 10.91
C MET A 257 -13.96 -6.75 11.42
N LEU A 258 -14.40 -6.62 12.67
CA LEU A 258 -15.43 -7.48 13.25
C LEU A 258 -16.77 -7.35 12.54
N GLN A 259 -17.19 -6.12 12.21
CA GLN A 259 -18.43 -5.91 11.46
C GLN A 259 -18.36 -6.55 10.07
N ASN A 260 -17.29 -6.34 9.31
CA ASN A 260 -17.13 -6.97 7.99
C ASN A 260 -17.15 -8.51 8.08
N TYR A 261 -16.54 -9.07 9.13
CA TYR A 261 -16.62 -10.51 9.37
C TYR A 261 -18.05 -10.96 9.66
N GLN A 262 -18.78 -10.26 10.53
CA GLN A 262 -20.17 -10.56 10.84
C GLN A 262 -21.08 -10.44 9.61
N ASP A 263 -20.91 -9.41 8.80
CA ASP A 263 -21.65 -9.20 7.55
C ASP A 263 -21.37 -10.34 6.56
N ALA A 264 -20.10 -10.74 6.41
CA ALA A 264 -19.72 -11.88 5.59
C ALA A 264 -20.37 -13.20 6.09
N MET A 265 -20.35 -13.44 7.40
CA MET A 265 -20.99 -14.62 8.00
C MET A 265 -22.52 -14.61 7.83
N ALA A 266 -23.15 -13.44 7.92
CA ALA A 266 -24.59 -13.28 7.68
C ALA A 266 -24.94 -13.58 6.21
N ILE A 267 -24.11 -13.11 5.26
CA ILE A 267 -24.26 -13.46 3.85
C ILE A 267 -24.07 -14.96 3.65
N CYS A 268 -23.04 -15.60 4.21
CA CYS A 268 -22.85 -17.06 4.12
C CYS A 268 -24.05 -17.82 4.70
N LYS A 269 -24.64 -17.36 5.81
CA LYS A 269 -25.83 -17.99 6.40
C LYS A 269 -27.04 -17.91 5.47
N TRP A 270 -27.21 -16.82 4.74
CA TRP A 270 -28.32 -16.62 3.78
C TRP A 270 -28.05 -17.24 2.40
N ALA A 271 -26.81 -17.18 1.93
CA ALA A 271 -26.38 -17.60 0.61
C ALA A 271 -26.08 -19.09 0.54
N GLY A 272 -25.57 -19.67 1.62
CA GLY A 272 -24.92 -20.99 1.66
C GLY A 272 -23.41 -20.86 1.61
N TYR A 273 -22.72 -21.96 1.26
CA TYR A 273 -21.28 -21.93 0.99
C TYR A 273 -20.98 -21.24 -0.34
N PRO A 274 -19.82 -20.55 -0.46
CA PRO A 274 -19.37 -20.00 -1.73
C PRO A 274 -19.11 -21.12 -2.74
N ASP A 275 -19.46 -20.89 -4.01
CA ASP A 275 -19.31 -21.87 -5.09
C ASP A 275 -17.97 -21.72 -5.84
N LEU A 276 -17.41 -20.50 -5.87
CA LEU A 276 -16.09 -20.24 -6.47
C LEU A 276 -15.25 -19.32 -5.58
N PHE A 277 -13.95 -19.63 -5.52
CA PHE A 277 -12.92 -18.80 -4.93
C PHE A 277 -11.98 -18.26 -6.01
N ILE A 278 -12.00 -16.95 -6.22
CA ILE A 278 -11.21 -16.27 -7.24
C ILE A 278 -10.17 -15.40 -6.56
N THR A 279 -8.91 -15.52 -7.00
CA THR A 279 -7.89 -14.56 -6.60
C THR A 279 -7.46 -13.72 -7.80
N PHE A 280 -7.24 -12.42 -7.61
CA PHE A 280 -6.82 -11.51 -8.68
C PHE A 280 -5.64 -10.66 -8.22
N THR A 281 -4.47 -10.88 -8.83
CA THR A 281 -3.25 -10.09 -8.54
C THR A 281 -3.04 -9.00 -9.57
N CYS A 282 -2.72 -7.78 -9.14
CA CYS A 282 -2.33 -6.69 -10.04
C CYS A 282 -1.16 -7.09 -10.95
N ASN A 283 -1.24 -6.72 -12.23
CA ASN A 283 -0.16 -6.91 -13.19
C ASN A 283 0.51 -5.55 -13.50
N PRO A 284 1.74 -5.30 -13.02
CA PRO A 284 2.47 -4.07 -13.31
C PRO A 284 2.85 -3.93 -14.79
N LYS A 285 2.81 -5.02 -15.56
CA LYS A 285 3.11 -5.06 -17.00
C LYS A 285 1.89 -4.83 -17.88
N TRP A 286 0.77 -4.34 -17.34
CA TRP A 286 -0.35 -3.95 -18.21
C TRP A 286 0.10 -2.86 -19.18
N PRO A 287 -0.24 -2.95 -20.49
CA PRO A 287 0.24 -2.00 -21.50
C PRO A 287 -0.03 -0.53 -21.17
N LYS A 288 -1.14 -0.24 -20.48
CA LYS A 288 -1.48 1.13 -20.04
C LYS A 288 -0.51 1.64 -18.97
N ILE A 289 -0.05 0.78 -18.08
CA ILE A 289 0.91 1.11 -17.02
C ILE A 289 2.29 1.27 -17.66
N THR A 290 2.76 0.28 -18.41
CA THR A 290 4.11 0.33 -19.02
C THR A 290 4.26 1.57 -19.91
N ARG A 291 3.30 1.84 -20.80
CA ARG A 291 3.31 3.05 -21.64
C ARG A 291 3.33 4.35 -20.83
N PHE A 292 2.60 4.41 -19.72
CA PHE A 292 2.58 5.58 -18.85
C PHE A 292 3.91 5.79 -18.12
N MET A 293 4.57 4.71 -17.71
CA MET A 293 5.83 4.75 -16.95
C MET A 293 7.04 5.00 -17.87
N GLU A 294 7.10 4.33 -19.02
CA GLU A 294 8.19 4.45 -20.00
C GLU A 294 8.35 5.87 -20.50
N SER A 295 7.23 6.56 -20.81
CA SER A 295 7.28 7.96 -21.26
C SER A 295 7.76 8.94 -20.19
N ARG A 296 7.93 8.49 -18.94
CA ARG A 296 8.38 9.30 -17.78
C ARG A 296 9.72 8.83 -17.22
N GLY A 297 10.33 7.77 -17.78
CA GLY A 297 11.54 7.17 -17.21
C GLY A 297 11.34 6.66 -15.76
N LEU A 298 10.13 6.19 -15.45
CA LEU A 298 9.75 5.64 -14.15
C LEU A 298 9.54 4.14 -14.24
N SER A 299 9.66 3.45 -13.11
CA SER A 299 9.22 2.07 -12.95
C SER A 299 7.82 2.02 -12.31
N PRO A 300 7.03 0.95 -12.51
CA PRO A 300 5.72 0.82 -11.85
C PRO A 300 5.78 0.96 -10.32
N GLU A 301 6.89 0.54 -9.71
CA GLU A 301 7.14 0.65 -8.26
C GLU A 301 7.25 2.11 -7.80
N ASP A 302 7.69 3.03 -8.67
CA ASP A 302 7.78 4.46 -8.35
C ASP A 302 6.39 5.11 -8.25
N ARG A 303 5.35 4.50 -8.83
CA ARG A 303 3.97 5.02 -8.91
C ARG A 303 2.94 4.03 -8.38
N PRO A 304 2.97 3.71 -7.07
CA PRO A 304 2.03 2.78 -6.45
C PRO A 304 0.57 3.26 -6.51
N ASP A 305 0.36 4.58 -6.59
CA ASP A 305 -0.94 5.22 -6.79
C ASP A 305 -1.58 4.80 -8.13
N ILE A 306 -0.79 4.75 -9.21
CA ILE A 306 -1.24 4.32 -10.54
C ILE A 306 -1.52 2.82 -10.57
N LEU A 307 -0.64 2.01 -9.99
CA LEU A 307 -0.85 0.56 -9.87
C LEU A 307 -2.18 0.24 -9.17
N THR A 308 -2.41 0.90 -8.02
CA THR A 308 -3.63 0.71 -7.23
C THR A 308 -4.87 1.19 -7.97
N ARG A 309 -4.79 2.36 -8.64
CA ARG A 309 -5.90 2.92 -9.42
C ARG A 309 -6.30 2.01 -10.60
N VAL A 310 -5.32 1.55 -11.39
CA VAL A 310 -5.58 0.67 -12.54
C VAL A 310 -6.09 -0.70 -12.07
N PHE A 311 -5.54 -1.23 -10.98
CA PHE A 311 -6.05 -2.46 -10.36
C PHE A 311 -7.51 -2.31 -9.95
N LYS A 312 -7.87 -1.23 -9.22
CA LYS A 312 -9.24 -1.00 -8.76
C LYS A 312 -10.22 -0.90 -9.93
N ILE A 313 -9.87 -0.17 -10.99
CA ILE A 313 -10.70 -0.08 -12.21
C ILE A 313 -10.94 -1.46 -12.82
N LYS A 314 -9.91 -2.30 -12.87
CA LYS A 314 -10.03 -3.66 -13.40
C LYS A 314 -10.78 -4.60 -12.47
N LEU A 315 -10.60 -4.48 -11.16
CA LEU A 315 -11.35 -5.23 -10.16
C LEU A 315 -12.84 -4.89 -10.27
N ASP A 316 -13.20 -3.61 -10.36
CA ASP A 316 -14.60 -3.19 -10.52
C ASP A 316 -15.23 -3.74 -11.80
N ARG A 317 -14.46 -3.75 -12.90
CA ARG A 317 -14.88 -4.40 -14.15
C ARG A 317 -15.04 -5.90 -13.99
N MET A 318 -14.17 -6.57 -13.22
CA MET A 318 -14.27 -8.01 -12.96
C MET A 318 -15.52 -8.31 -12.15
N ILE A 319 -15.79 -7.57 -11.07
CA ILE A 319 -17.01 -7.72 -10.28
C ILE A 319 -18.25 -7.49 -11.15
N LYS A 320 -18.21 -6.48 -12.04
CA LYS A 320 -19.29 -6.25 -13.02
C LYS A 320 -19.46 -7.42 -13.98
N ASP A 321 -18.37 -7.98 -14.50
CA ASP A 321 -18.44 -9.14 -15.40
C ASP A 321 -19.02 -10.37 -14.70
N LEU A 322 -18.63 -10.61 -13.45
CA LEU A 322 -19.13 -11.72 -12.66
C LEU A 322 -20.63 -11.57 -12.39
N ARG A 323 -21.09 -10.38 -11.98
CA ARG A 323 -22.50 -10.14 -11.60
C ARG A 323 -23.43 -9.89 -12.78
N ASP A 324 -23.05 -8.99 -13.68
CA ASP A 324 -23.96 -8.46 -14.70
C ASP A 324 -23.81 -9.25 -16.01
N ASN A 325 -22.57 -9.54 -16.41
CA ASN A 325 -22.30 -10.31 -17.63
C ASN A 325 -22.36 -11.83 -17.40
N LYS A 326 -22.68 -12.25 -16.16
CA LYS A 326 -22.94 -13.65 -15.78
C LYS A 326 -21.88 -14.63 -16.31
N VAL A 327 -20.59 -14.28 -16.17
CA VAL A 327 -19.47 -15.11 -16.67
C VAL A 327 -19.54 -16.56 -16.16
N PHE A 328 -20.01 -16.74 -14.93
CA PHE A 328 -20.24 -18.05 -14.30
C PHE A 328 -21.72 -18.30 -14.02
N GLY A 329 -22.61 -17.70 -14.83
CA GLY A 329 -24.05 -17.73 -14.57
C GLY A 329 -24.51 -16.67 -13.56
N GLU A 330 -25.69 -16.88 -13.02
CA GLU A 330 -26.34 -15.89 -12.15
C GLU A 330 -25.77 -15.90 -10.73
N VAL A 331 -25.45 -14.70 -10.22
CA VAL A 331 -24.76 -14.50 -8.95
C VAL A 331 -25.72 -14.01 -7.88
N LYS A 332 -25.84 -14.78 -6.80
CA LYS A 332 -26.62 -14.46 -5.59
C LYS A 332 -25.91 -13.44 -4.70
N ALA A 333 -24.61 -13.59 -4.51
CA ALA A 333 -23.80 -12.68 -3.71
C ALA A 333 -22.33 -12.69 -4.16
N VAL A 334 -21.62 -11.61 -3.84
CA VAL A 334 -20.16 -11.50 -4.00
C VAL A 334 -19.59 -10.88 -2.75
N ILE A 335 -18.57 -11.52 -2.18
CA ILE A 335 -17.78 -10.96 -1.08
C ILE A 335 -16.35 -10.89 -1.59
N TYR A 336 -15.67 -9.77 -1.40
CA TYR A 336 -14.24 -9.72 -1.68
C TYR A 336 -13.48 -8.85 -0.70
N THR A 337 -12.22 -9.18 -0.52
CA THR A 337 -11.26 -8.38 0.24
C THR A 337 -10.09 -8.04 -0.66
N VAL A 338 -9.54 -6.83 -0.49
CA VAL A 338 -8.31 -6.42 -1.17
C VAL A 338 -7.21 -6.33 -0.12
N GLU A 339 -6.14 -7.06 -0.35
CA GLU A 339 -4.94 -7.05 0.46
C GLU A 339 -3.72 -6.66 -0.37
N PHE A 340 -2.71 -6.13 0.28
CA PHE A 340 -1.39 -6.03 -0.31
C PHE A 340 -0.63 -7.29 0.07
N GLN A 341 -0.45 -8.20 -0.89
CA GLN A 341 0.39 -9.37 -0.64
C GLN A 341 1.79 -8.90 -0.25
N LYS A 342 2.55 -9.78 0.42
CA LYS A 342 3.99 -9.63 0.72
C LYS A 342 4.86 -9.61 -0.56
N ARG A 343 4.42 -8.96 -1.62
CA ARG A 343 5.09 -8.66 -2.89
C ARG A 343 4.81 -7.22 -3.34
N GLY A 344 4.05 -6.43 -2.56
CA GLY A 344 3.81 -5.01 -2.79
C GLY A 344 2.71 -4.69 -3.82
N LEU A 345 2.08 -5.72 -4.41
CA LEU A 345 1.03 -5.55 -5.40
C LEU A 345 -0.36 -5.76 -4.77
N PRO A 346 -1.37 -4.96 -5.15
CA PRO A 346 -2.76 -5.22 -4.79
C PRO A 346 -3.20 -6.61 -5.23
N HIS A 347 -3.94 -7.28 -4.36
CA HIS A 347 -4.44 -8.61 -4.57
C HIS A 347 -5.86 -8.71 -3.99
N ALA A 348 -6.78 -9.28 -4.74
CA ALA A 348 -8.15 -9.51 -4.26
C ALA A 348 -8.39 -10.99 -4.03
N HIS A 349 -9.06 -11.31 -2.92
CA HIS A 349 -9.73 -12.60 -2.68
C HIS A 349 -11.22 -12.38 -2.87
N ILE A 350 -11.85 -13.16 -3.74
CA ILE A 350 -13.24 -12.99 -4.16
C ILE A 350 -13.96 -14.32 -3.94
N LEU A 351 -15.04 -14.29 -3.17
CA LEU A 351 -15.98 -15.38 -2.99
C LEU A 351 -17.22 -15.10 -3.82
N LEU A 352 -17.60 -16.07 -4.66
CA LEU A 352 -18.77 -16.00 -5.52
C LEU A 352 -19.82 -17.00 -5.07
N PHE A 353 -21.06 -16.55 -4.95
CA PHE A 353 -22.22 -17.38 -4.61
C PHE A 353 -23.16 -17.38 -5.81
N LEU A 354 -23.39 -18.54 -6.41
CA LEU A 354 -24.18 -18.71 -7.63
C LEU A 354 -25.61 -19.15 -7.30
N VAL A 355 -26.55 -18.77 -8.16
CA VAL A 355 -27.94 -19.26 -8.07
C VAL A 355 -28.02 -20.70 -8.58
N ASN A 356 -27.43 -20.94 -9.75
CA ASN A 356 -27.33 -22.27 -10.36
C ASN A 356 -25.91 -22.79 -10.17
N LYS A 357 -25.80 -23.95 -9.53
CA LYS A 357 -24.50 -24.56 -9.23
C LYS A 357 -23.96 -25.36 -10.43
N TYR A 358 -22.68 -25.71 -10.34
CA TYR A 358 -21.96 -26.57 -11.28
C TYR A 358 -21.69 -27.95 -10.65
N PRO A 359 -22.70 -28.84 -10.56
CA PRO A 359 -22.57 -30.08 -9.80
C PRO A 359 -21.74 -31.15 -10.53
N THR A 360 -21.49 -31.01 -11.84
CA THR A 360 -20.83 -32.06 -12.62
C THR A 360 -19.38 -31.74 -12.96
N VAL A 361 -18.60 -32.79 -13.16
CA VAL A 361 -17.22 -32.71 -13.68
C VAL A 361 -17.16 -31.95 -15.02
N GLY A 362 -18.15 -32.16 -15.89
CA GLY A 362 -18.22 -31.48 -17.19
C GLY A 362 -18.44 -29.97 -17.05
N ASP A 363 -19.24 -29.56 -16.07
CA ASP A 363 -19.46 -28.14 -15.77
C ASP A 363 -18.16 -27.48 -15.28
N ILE A 364 -17.46 -28.13 -14.33
CA ILE A 364 -16.17 -27.65 -13.80
C ILE A 364 -15.15 -27.50 -14.93
N ASP A 365 -14.98 -28.53 -15.75
CA ASP A 365 -14.05 -28.51 -16.90
C ASP A 365 -14.43 -27.46 -17.96
N GLY A 366 -15.70 -27.06 -18.01
CA GLY A 366 -16.19 -25.99 -18.89
C GLY A 366 -15.78 -24.59 -18.44
N ILE A 367 -15.55 -24.38 -17.14
CA ILE A 367 -15.24 -23.06 -16.57
C ILE A 367 -13.80 -22.95 -16.03
N ILE A 368 -13.17 -24.05 -15.64
CA ILE A 368 -11.83 -24.09 -15.04
C ILE A 368 -10.94 -25.06 -15.83
N SER A 369 -9.73 -24.60 -16.13
CA SER A 369 -8.66 -25.42 -16.69
C SER A 369 -7.42 -25.38 -15.81
N ALA A 370 -6.72 -26.51 -15.72
CA ALA A 370 -5.43 -26.63 -15.08
C ALA A 370 -4.39 -27.24 -16.04
N GLU A 371 -4.54 -27.03 -17.34
CA GLU A 371 -3.70 -27.60 -18.40
C GLU A 371 -3.05 -26.50 -19.26
N LEU A 372 -1.94 -26.83 -19.92
CA LEU A 372 -1.32 -26.02 -20.95
C LEU A 372 -2.18 -26.10 -22.22
N PRO A 373 -2.61 -24.95 -22.78
CA PRO A 373 -3.29 -24.92 -24.07
C PRO A 373 -2.38 -25.43 -25.20
N ASP A 374 -2.94 -25.84 -26.32
CA ASP A 374 -2.13 -26.17 -27.49
C ASP A 374 -1.62 -24.88 -28.16
N LYS A 375 -0.29 -24.71 -28.19
CA LYS A 375 0.36 -23.53 -28.76
C LYS A 375 0.04 -23.33 -30.25
N LYS A 376 -0.22 -24.39 -31.01
CA LYS A 376 -0.54 -24.31 -32.44
C LYS A 376 -2.00 -23.89 -32.66
N VAL A 377 -2.89 -24.28 -31.75
CA VAL A 377 -4.34 -24.01 -31.86
C VAL A 377 -4.69 -22.62 -31.30
N ASP A 378 -4.20 -22.29 -30.11
CA ASP A 378 -4.47 -21.01 -29.46
C ASP A 378 -3.18 -20.44 -28.82
N PRO A 379 -2.30 -19.82 -29.63
CA PRO A 379 -1.04 -19.26 -29.15
C PRO A 379 -1.26 -18.13 -28.13
N TYR A 380 -2.36 -17.39 -28.21
CA TYR A 380 -2.66 -16.31 -27.27
C TYR A 380 -3.00 -16.87 -25.89
N TYR A 381 -3.87 -17.88 -25.83
CA TYR A 381 -4.20 -18.54 -24.57
C TYR A 381 -3.00 -19.27 -23.99
N TYR A 382 -2.23 -20.00 -24.81
CA TYR A 382 -0.96 -20.61 -24.39
C TYR A 382 -0.03 -19.56 -23.76
N ASN A 383 0.19 -18.43 -24.45
CA ASN A 383 1.04 -17.36 -23.96
C ASN A 383 0.50 -16.71 -22.67
N ALA A 384 -0.81 -16.63 -22.49
CA ALA A 384 -1.39 -16.13 -21.25
C ALA A 384 -1.15 -17.11 -20.09
N VAL A 385 -1.33 -18.41 -20.31
CA VAL A 385 -1.12 -19.44 -19.28
C VAL A 385 0.34 -19.48 -18.83
N ILE A 386 1.30 -19.50 -19.76
CA ILE A 386 2.73 -19.54 -19.40
C ILE A 386 3.18 -18.31 -18.60
N ASN A 387 2.61 -17.14 -18.91
CA ASN A 387 3.00 -15.88 -18.29
C ASN A 387 2.37 -15.69 -16.90
N PHE A 388 1.11 -16.10 -16.75
CA PHE A 388 0.30 -15.72 -15.58
C PHE A 388 -0.15 -16.90 -14.72
N MET A 389 -0.26 -18.11 -15.27
CA MET A 389 -0.86 -19.26 -14.59
C MET A 389 0.12 -20.42 -14.38
N MET A 390 1.43 -20.18 -14.47
CA MET A 390 2.44 -21.19 -14.11
C MET A 390 2.99 -20.95 -12.71
N HIS A 391 2.89 -21.98 -11.87
CA HIS A 391 3.67 -22.03 -10.64
C HIS A 391 5.17 -22.06 -10.99
N GLY A 392 5.97 -21.31 -10.25
CA GLY A 392 7.42 -21.31 -10.46
C GLY A 392 8.03 -22.69 -10.18
N PRO A 393 9.20 -23.02 -10.75
CA PRO A 393 9.89 -24.25 -10.43
C PRO A 393 10.07 -24.38 -8.91
N CYS A 394 9.74 -25.54 -8.34
CA CYS A 394 9.87 -25.83 -6.92
C CYS A 394 10.07 -27.33 -6.70
N GLY A 395 10.22 -27.74 -5.44
CA GLY A 395 10.46 -29.15 -5.10
C GLY A 395 11.84 -29.59 -5.53
N THR A 396 11.91 -30.76 -6.17
CA THR A 396 13.15 -31.29 -6.76
C THR A 396 13.73 -30.38 -7.85
N ALA A 397 12.86 -29.71 -8.62
CA ALA A 397 13.28 -28.79 -9.68
C ALA A 397 13.98 -27.53 -9.14
N ARG A 398 13.59 -27.05 -7.95
CA ARG A 398 14.24 -25.89 -7.29
C ARG A 398 13.94 -25.84 -5.79
N LYS A 399 14.89 -26.28 -4.98
CA LYS A 399 14.77 -26.30 -3.51
C LYS A 399 14.81 -24.91 -2.86
N SER A 400 15.40 -23.91 -3.54
CA SER A 400 15.55 -22.54 -3.05
C SER A 400 14.32 -21.64 -3.26
N SER A 401 13.26 -22.17 -3.89
CA SER A 401 12.07 -21.38 -4.24
C SER A 401 11.35 -20.86 -2.99
N PRO A 402 10.74 -19.64 -3.04
CA PRO A 402 10.08 -19.04 -1.89
C PRO A 402 8.91 -19.85 -1.32
N CYS A 403 8.30 -20.74 -2.12
CA CYS A 403 7.23 -21.63 -1.68
C CYS A 403 7.72 -22.87 -0.92
N MET A 404 9.03 -23.12 -0.84
CA MET A 404 9.58 -24.30 -0.19
C MET A 404 9.67 -24.09 1.33
N GLN A 405 9.05 -25.00 2.08
CA GLN A 405 9.13 -25.06 3.54
C GLN A 405 9.30 -26.53 3.95
N ASN A 406 10.28 -26.82 4.82
CA ASN A 406 10.61 -28.18 5.27
C ASN A 406 10.77 -29.19 4.12
N GLY A 407 11.42 -28.77 3.02
CA GLY A 407 11.68 -29.61 1.85
C GLY A 407 10.47 -29.88 0.95
N ARG A 408 9.28 -29.33 1.25
CA ARG A 408 8.06 -29.47 0.43
C ARG A 408 7.53 -28.10 -0.02
N CYS A 409 6.84 -28.07 -1.15
CA CYS A 409 6.15 -26.86 -1.59
C CYS A 409 4.90 -26.65 -0.73
N THR A 410 4.75 -25.46 -0.12
CA THR A 410 3.58 -25.07 0.69
C THR A 410 2.27 -25.03 -0.11
N LYS A 411 2.36 -25.03 -1.44
CA LYS A 411 1.22 -25.09 -2.37
C LYS A 411 1.06 -26.47 -3.02
N HIS A 412 1.82 -27.46 -2.56
CA HIS A 412 1.77 -28.85 -3.00
C HIS A 412 2.06 -29.04 -4.50
N PHE A 413 2.95 -28.22 -5.06
CA PHE A 413 3.48 -28.41 -6.42
C PHE A 413 4.77 -29.25 -6.42
N PRO A 414 5.02 -30.06 -7.47
CA PRO A 414 4.11 -30.34 -8.59
C PRO A 414 2.86 -31.12 -8.16
N LYS A 415 1.70 -30.82 -8.76
CA LYS A 415 0.47 -31.58 -8.56
C LYS A 415 0.59 -32.96 -9.24
N LYS A 416 -0.35 -33.87 -8.96
CA LYS A 416 -0.41 -35.17 -9.65
C LYS A 416 -1.02 -35.00 -11.04
N PHE A 417 -0.64 -35.87 -11.97
CA PHE A 417 -1.38 -36.02 -13.22
C PHE A 417 -2.69 -36.75 -12.95
N VAL A 418 -3.76 -36.29 -13.60
CA VAL A 418 -5.11 -36.86 -13.50
C VAL A 418 -5.78 -36.72 -14.86
N SER A 419 -6.29 -37.82 -15.42
CA SER A 419 -6.87 -37.84 -16.78
C SER A 419 -8.21 -37.12 -16.90
N SER A 420 -8.96 -37.00 -15.80
CA SER A 420 -10.26 -36.35 -15.70
C SER A 420 -10.40 -35.67 -14.34
N THR A 421 -11.21 -34.61 -14.25
CA THR A 421 -11.48 -33.97 -12.96
C THR A 421 -12.28 -34.93 -12.07
N THR A 422 -11.92 -35.00 -10.79
CA THR A 422 -12.64 -35.82 -9.78
C THR A 422 -12.89 -34.97 -8.53
N ILE A 423 -13.83 -35.37 -7.69
CA ILE A 423 -14.07 -34.73 -6.39
C ILE A 423 -13.50 -35.65 -5.31
N ASP A 424 -12.72 -35.10 -4.38
CA ASP A 424 -12.17 -35.87 -3.26
C ASP A 424 -13.18 -36.08 -2.12
N GLU A 425 -12.78 -36.81 -1.08
CA GLU A 425 -13.62 -37.14 0.07
C GLU A 425 -14.11 -35.90 0.84
N ASP A 426 -13.36 -34.80 0.76
CA ASP A 426 -13.67 -33.53 1.41
C ASP A 426 -14.51 -32.60 0.50
N GLY A 427 -14.86 -33.05 -0.71
CA GLY A 427 -15.68 -32.30 -1.65
C GLY A 427 -14.89 -31.32 -2.54
N TYR A 428 -13.56 -31.36 -2.55
CA TYR A 428 -12.73 -30.48 -3.37
C TYR A 428 -12.43 -31.09 -4.74
N PRO A 429 -12.45 -30.28 -5.82
CA PRO A 429 -12.11 -30.74 -7.15
C PRO A 429 -10.60 -30.96 -7.30
N ILE A 430 -10.23 -32.16 -7.72
CA ILE A 430 -8.93 -32.50 -8.27
C ILE A 430 -9.01 -32.28 -9.78
N TYR A 431 -8.61 -31.10 -10.24
CA TYR A 431 -8.70 -30.75 -11.67
C TYR A 431 -7.87 -31.67 -12.58
N ARG A 432 -8.42 -31.94 -13.76
CA ARG A 432 -7.74 -32.64 -14.87
C ARG A 432 -6.39 -32.00 -15.18
N ARG A 433 -5.37 -32.83 -15.23
CA ARG A 433 -3.98 -32.53 -15.61
C ARG A 433 -3.45 -33.72 -16.39
N ARG A 434 -3.67 -33.78 -17.70
CA ARG A 434 -3.21 -34.91 -18.50
C ARG A 434 -1.70 -34.90 -18.65
N ASP A 435 -1.11 -36.09 -18.70
CA ASP A 435 0.28 -36.26 -19.14
C ASP A 435 0.27 -36.37 -20.67
N ASP A 436 0.27 -35.22 -21.33
CA ASP A 436 0.18 -35.08 -22.78
C ASP A 436 1.54 -34.69 -23.42
N GLY A 437 2.62 -34.76 -22.62
CA GLY A 437 3.97 -34.39 -23.03
C GLY A 437 4.19 -32.89 -23.26
N ARG A 438 3.19 -32.02 -23.06
CA ARG A 438 3.34 -30.57 -23.25
C ARG A 438 4.13 -29.96 -22.11
N THR A 439 5.06 -29.08 -22.46
CA THR A 439 5.87 -28.34 -21.48
C THR A 439 5.99 -26.86 -21.86
N ALA A 440 6.24 -26.03 -20.85
CA ALA A 440 6.57 -24.62 -20.98
C ALA A 440 7.87 -24.34 -20.22
N ASN A 441 8.81 -23.64 -20.86
CA ASN A 441 10.08 -23.31 -20.23
C ASN A 441 9.92 -22.11 -19.29
N ARG A 442 10.30 -22.27 -18.02
CA ARG A 442 10.35 -21.18 -17.04
C ARG A 442 11.69 -21.18 -16.32
N VAL A 443 12.46 -20.10 -16.50
CA VAL A 443 13.78 -19.92 -15.86
C VAL A 443 14.72 -21.11 -16.13
N GLY A 444 14.74 -21.57 -17.39
CA GLY A 444 15.58 -22.69 -17.85
C GLY A 444 15.06 -24.09 -17.48
N ILE A 445 13.86 -24.20 -16.91
CA ILE A 445 13.27 -25.48 -16.48
C ILE A 445 11.97 -25.72 -17.26
N ALA A 446 11.86 -26.87 -17.90
CA ALA A 446 10.63 -27.32 -18.53
C ALA A 446 9.61 -27.74 -17.47
N LEU A 447 8.45 -27.07 -17.46
CA LEU A 447 7.34 -27.33 -16.55
C LEU A 447 6.14 -27.83 -17.35
N ASP A 448 5.50 -28.89 -16.88
CA ASP A 448 4.32 -29.52 -17.50
C ASP A 448 3.01 -29.09 -16.81
N ASN A 449 1.92 -29.77 -17.17
CA ASN A 449 0.58 -29.54 -16.60
C ASN A 449 0.51 -29.64 -15.08
N ARG A 450 1.47 -30.27 -14.38
CA ARG A 450 1.50 -30.35 -12.92
C ARG A 450 1.79 -29.00 -12.25
N TYR A 451 2.29 -28.03 -13.02
CA TYR A 451 2.65 -26.68 -12.54
C TYR A 451 1.62 -25.61 -12.91
N VAL A 452 0.60 -25.94 -13.70
CA VAL A 452 -0.44 -24.98 -14.10
C VAL A 452 -1.36 -24.68 -12.91
N VAL A 453 -1.65 -23.42 -12.66
CA VAL A 453 -2.58 -22.96 -11.63
C VAL A 453 -4.00 -22.96 -12.24
N PRO A 454 -5.04 -23.46 -11.54
CA PRO A 454 -6.42 -23.47 -12.03
C PRO A 454 -6.87 -22.07 -12.46
N HIS A 455 -7.50 -21.97 -13.63
CA HIS A 455 -7.89 -20.69 -14.18
C HIS A 455 -9.07 -20.78 -15.13
N ASN A 456 -9.75 -19.66 -15.31
CA ASN A 456 -10.76 -19.49 -16.35
C ASN A 456 -10.16 -18.77 -17.57
N ARG A 457 -10.36 -19.33 -18.77
CA ARG A 457 -9.83 -18.78 -20.04
C ARG A 457 -10.29 -17.34 -20.30
N PHE A 458 -11.57 -17.04 -20.10
CA PHE A 458 -12.14 -15.72 -20.37
C PHE A 458 -11.53 -14.66 -19.45
N LEU A 459 -11.52 -14.90 -18.14
CA LEU A 459 -10.95 -13.97 -17.16
C LEU A 459 -9.46 -13.75 -17.43
N LEU A 460 -8.70 -14.82 -17.71
CA LEU A 460 -7.28 -14.74 -17.98
C LEU A 460 -6.98 -13.85 -19.20
N LEU A 461 -7.67 -14.09 -20.32
CA LEU A 461 -7.45 -13.33 -21.57
C LEU A 461 -7.93 -11.87 -21.46
N LYS A 462 -9.07 -11.63 -20.80
CA LYS A 462 -9.64 -10.27 -20.67
C LYS A 462 -8.81 -9.38 -19.75
N TYR A 463 -8.32 -9.93 -18.63
CA TYR A 463 -7.64 -9.15 -17.61
C TYR A 463 -6.13 -9.17 -17.75
N GLY A 464 -5.54 -10.21 -18.34
CA GLY A 464 -4.11 -10.33 -18.57
C GLY A 464 -3.32 -10.24 -17.26
N ALA A 465 -3.65 -11.10 -16.29
CA ALA A 465 -3.09 -11.09 -14.96
C ALA A 465 -3.15 -12.49 -14.32
N HIS A 466 -2.43 -12.69 -13.21
CA HIS A 466 -2.51 -13.92 -12.44
C HIS A 466 -3.86 -13.99 -11.72
N ILE A 467 -4.76 -14.83 -12.24
CA ILE A 467 -6.14 -15.01 -11.75
C ILE A 467 -6.39 -16.49 -11.50
N ASN A 468 -6.37 -16.90 -10.22
CA ASN A 468 -6.76 -18.26 -9.83
C ASN A 468 -8.28 -18.34 -9.78
N VAL A 469 -8.86 -19.44 -10.22
CA VAL A 469 -10.29 -19.75 -10.05
C VAL A 469 -10.36 -21.18 -9.53
N GLU A 470 -10.86 -21.34 -8.32
CA GLU A 470 -11.03 -22.62 -7.64
C GLU A 470 -12.47 -22.90 -7.26
#